data_AF-A0A3E3DII7-F1
#
_entry.id   AF-A0A3E3DII7-F1
#
_cell.length_a   1.000
_cell.length_b   1.000
_cell.length_c   1.000
_cell.angle_alpha   90.00
_cell.angle_beta   90.00
_cell.angle_gamma   90.00
#
_symmetry.space_group_name_H-M   'P 1'
#
loop_
_entity.id
_entity.type
_entity.pdbx_description
1 polymer ?
#
loop_
_entity_poly.entity_id
_entity_poly.type
_entity_poly.pdbx_seq_one_letter_code
_entity_poly.pdbx_strand_id
1 'polypeptide(L)'
;MPYAILRFQKRKAGGVAACERHNERKKEAYKSNPDIDMERSKDNYHLVNPPRYTYKKEINRMVAEAGCRTRKDSVMMVETLITASPEFMNSLPPKEQKAYFTMALDFISERVGEKNILSAVVHMDERTPHMHLCFVPITPDNKLSAKTILGNQKSLSEWQTAYHERMSSRWNQLERGQSSMETKRKHVPTWLYKLGGRLDKQYEEIVSALSDINAFNAGKKRDKALELIAAWLPDVEKFSKEISKQSAYINSLKEQIGQESDYAGRMRDEKYEQELKVQKANQKIFELQRTNEQMGRLLSKIPPEVLEELQKNHKSRAKER
;
A
#
# COMPACT_ATOMS: atom_id res chain seq x y z
N MET A 1 17.75 -8.32 -5.00
CA MET A 1 18.15 -8.76 -3.66
C MET A 1 16.91 -8.74 -2.77
N PRO A 2 16.69 -9.75 -1.91
CA PRO A 2 15.50 -9.81 -1.08
C PRO A 2 15.67 -8.96 0.19
N TYR A 3 14.60 -8.28 0.60
CA TYR A 3 14.59 -7.39 1.76
C TYR A 3 13.69 -7.95 2.85
N ALA A 4 14.11 -7.79 4.11
CA ALA A 4 13.20 -7.94 5.25
C ALA A 4 12.27 -6.72 5.34
N ILE A 5 10.96 -6.93 5.44
CA ILE A 5 9.96 -5.86 5.39
C ILE A 5 9.18 -5.84 6.71
N LEU A 6 9.35 -4.74 7.45
CA LEU A 6 8.59 -4.41 8.65
C LEU A 6 7.90 -3.07 8.42
N ARG A 7 6.59 -2.95 8.63
CA ARG A 7 5.89 -1.66 8.49
C ARG A 7 4.84 -1.46 9.55
N PHE A 8 4.90 -0.35 10.26
CA PHE A 8 3.92 0.02 11.28
C PHE A 8 2.84 0.94 10.73
N GLN A 9 1.59 0.65 11.06
CA GLN A 9 0.44 1.49 10.79
C GLN A 9 -0.32 1.79 12.09
N LYS A 10 -0.34 3.07 12.47
CA LYS A 10 -1.06 3.55 13.65
C LYS A 10 -2.56 3.58 13.35
N ARG A 11 -3.38 2.93 14.18
CA ARG A 11 -4.84 2.89 14.07
C ARG A 11 -5.48 3.63 15.24
N LYS A 12 -6.28 4.65 14.91
CA LYS A 12 -7.21 5.30 15.84
C LYS A 12 -8.47 4.43 16.01
N ALA A 13 -9.33 4.75 16.98
CA ALA A 13 -10.53 3.97 17.30
C ALA A 13 -11.40 3.62 16.08
N GLY A 14 -11.63 4.57 15.17
CA GLY A 14 -12.45 4.34 13.96
C GLY A 14 -11.85 3.36 12.94
N GLY A 15 -10.53 3.15 12.97
CA GLY A 15 -9.83 2.25 12.05
C GLY A 15 -9.72 0.81 12.53
N VAL A 16 -9.94 0.55 13.83
CA VAL A 16 -9.72 -0.77 14.45
C VAL A 16 -10.64 -1.83 13.85
N ALA A 17 -11.95 -1.56 13.78
CA ALA A 17 -12.92 -2.54 13.29
C ALA A 17 -12.71 -2.89 11.80
N ALA A 18 -12.26 -1.93 11.00
CA ALA A 18 -11.96 -2.19 9.59
C ALA A 18 -10.71 -3.07 9.43
N CYS A 19 -9.69 -2.85 10.27
CA CYS A 19 -8.49 -3.68 10.35
C CYS A 19 -8.83 -5.10 10.81
N GLU A 20 -9.60 -5.25 11.90
CA GLU A 20 -10.05 -6.56 12.37
C GLU A 20 -10.81 -7.34 11.29
N ARG A 21 -11.79 -6.70 10.62
CA ARG A 21 -12.52 -7.37 9.53
C ARG A 21 -11.63 -7.78 8.36
N HIS A 22 -10.53 -7.08 8.12
CA HIS A 22 -9.56 -7.45 7.10
C HIS A 22 -8.73 -8.66 7.54
N ASN A 23 -8.14 -8.59 8.74
CA ASN A 23 -7.22 -9.58 9.26
C ASN A 23 -7.90 -10.91 9.58
N GLU A 24 -9.11 -10.84 10.10
CA GLU A 24 -9.89 -12.03 10.48
C GLU A 24 -10.85 -12.49 9.38
N ARG A 25 -10.67 -12.01 8.15
CA ARG A 25 -11.47 -12.34 6.96
C ARG A 25 -13.00 -12.31 7.17
N LYS A 26 -13.51 -11.34 7.96
CA LYS A 26 -14.94 -11.22 8.35
C LYS A 26 -15.86 -10.52 7.33
N LYS A 27 -15.47 -10.38 6.06
CA LYS A 27 -16.34 -9.81 5.01
C LYS A 27 -16.73 -10.90 4.01
N GLU A 28 -17.96 -10.84 3.54
CA GLU A 28 -18.47 -11.74 2.49
C GLU A 28 -17.74 -11.57 1.17
N ALA A 29 -17.33 -10.34 0.84
CA ALA A 29 -16.58 -10.05 -0.37
C ALA A 29 -15.51 -8.96 -0.16
N TYR A 30 -14.33 -9.19 -0.73
CA TYR A 30 -13.22 -8.25 -0.77
C TYR A 30 -13.07 -7.61 -2.14
N LYS A 31 -14.16 -7.03 -2.68
CA LYS A 31 -14.16 -6.37 -4.01
C LYS A 31 -13.07 -5.29 -4.17
N SER A 32 -12.58 -4.73 -3.07
CA SER A 32 -11.50 -3.73 -3.05
C SER A 32 -10.09 -4.32 -3.15
N ASN A 33 -9.90 -5.62 -2.92
CA ASN A 33 -8.62 -6.31 -3.05
C ASN A 33 -8.82 -7.60 -3.89
N PRO A 34 -8.70 -7.52 -5.22
CA PRO A 34 -8.88 -8.69 -6.10
C PRO A 34 -7.77 -9.73 -5.93
N ASP A 35 -6.72 -9.43 -5.17
CA ASP A 35 -5.61 -10.36 -4.93
C ASP A 35 -5.90 -11.36 -3.79
N ILE A 36 -7.02 -11.21 -3.06
CA ILE A 36 -7.43 -12.16 -2.02
C ILE A 36 -8.12 -13.34 -2.69
N ASP A 37 -7.55 -14.53 -2.50
CA ASP A 37 -8.10 -15.80 -2.90
C ASP A 37 -8.85 -16.46 -1.73
N MET A 38 -10.17 -16.33 -1.73
CA MET A 38 -11.03 -16.84 -0.65
C MET A 38 -10.93 -18.36 -0.46
N GLU A 39 -10.56 -19.13 -1.49
CA GLU A 39 -10.39 -20.59 -1.37
C GLU A 39 -9.15 -20.96 -0.56
N ARG A 40 -8.15 -20.07 -0.55
CA ARG A 40 -6.89 -20.19 0.19
C ARG A 40 -6.95 -19.58 1.59
N SER A 41 -8.01 -18.84 1.94
CA SER A 41 -8.14 -18.25 3.28
C SER A 41 -8.14 -19.28 4.41
N LYS A 42 -8.45 -20.54 4.11
CA LYS A 42 -8.31 -21.68 5.04
C LYS A 42 -6.86 -22.00 5.43
N ASP A 43 -5.90 -21.57 4.62
CA ASP A 43 -4.47 -21.78 4.85
C ASP A 43 -3.86 -20.64 5.70
N ASN A 44 -4.64 -19.57 5.96
CA ASN A 44 -4.25 -18.55 6.92
C ASN A 44 -4.19 -19.16 8.32
N TYR A 45 -3.27 -18.68 9.15
CA TYR A 45 -3.13 -19.20 10.51
C TYR A 45 -2.67 -18.12 11.48
N HIS A 46 -3.02 -18.30 12.75
CA HIS A 46 -2.61 -17.41 13.82
C HIS A 46 -1.41 -17.98 14.56
N LEU A 47 -0.42 -17.12 14.81
CA LEU A 47 0.61 -17.34 15.82
C LEU A 47 0.16 -16.84 17.19
N VAL A 48 -0.68 -15.80 17.21
CA VAL A 48 -1.42 -15.35 18.39
C VAL A 48 -2.88 -15.24 17.98
N ASN A 49 -3.74 -16.05 18.61
CA ASN A 49 -5.17 -16.07 18.32
C ASN A 49 -5.81 -14.72 18.66
N PRO A 50 -6.82 -14.28 17.89
CA PRO A 50 -7.51 -13.03 18.16
C PRO A 50 -8.31 -13.12 19.47
N PRO A 51 -8.65 -11.98 20.08
CA PRO A 51 -9.48 -11.97 21.27
C PRO A 51 -10.86 -12.53 20.97
N ARG A 52 -11.49 -13.14 21.99
CA ARG A 52 -12.81 -13.80 21.90
C ARG A 52 -13.91 -12.92 21.27
N TYR A 53 -13.88 -11.61 21.53
CA TYR A 53 -14.90 -10.67 21.06
C TYR A 53 -14.40 -9.89 19.84
N THR A 54 -14.11 -8.61 20.01
CA THR A 54 -13.57 -7.75 18.96
C THR A 54 -12.27 -7.14 19.44
N TYR A 55 -11.42 -6.73 18.50
CA TYR A 55 -10.18 -6.02 18.84
C TYR A 55 -10.52 -4.77 19.66
N LYS A 56 -11.56 -4.04 19.28
CA LYS A 56 -11.98 -2.82 19.98
C LYS A 56 -12.37 -3.10 21.44
N LYS A 57 -13.13 -4.17 21.70
CA LYS A 57 -13.55 -4.52 23.07
C LYS A 57 -12.34 -4.91 23.92
N GLU A 58 -11.42 -5.68 23.35
CA GLU A 58 -10.21 -6.10 24.07
C GLU A 58 -9.26 -4.93 24.35
N ILE A 59 -9.02 -4.06 23.36
CA ILE A 59 -8.24 -2.84 23.55
C ILE A 59 -8.81 -2.00 24.70
N ASN A 60 -10.12 -1.80 24.72
CA ASN A 60 -10.77 -1.01 25.78
C ASN A 60 -10.61 -1.67 27.15
N ARG A 61 -10.66 -3.02 27.23
CA ARG A 61 -10.40 -3.78 28.46
C ARG A 61 -8.97 -3.53 28.94
N MET A 62 -7.97 -3.73 28.08
CA MET A 62 -6.54 -3.56 28.41
C MET A 62 -6.22 -2.12 28.83
N VAL A 63 -6.79 -1.13 28.13
CA VAL A 63 -6.62 0.30 28.44
C VAL A 63 -7.23 0.66 29.79
N ALA A 64 -8.41 0.12 30.11
CA ALA A 64 -9.07 0.34 31.39
C ALA A 64 -8.32 -0.34 32.55
N GLU A 65 -7.89 -1.58 32.35
CA GLU A 65 -7.11 -2.37 33.32
C GLU A 65 -5.76 -1.71 33.63
N ALA A 66 -5.10 -1.13 32.63
CA ALA A 66 -3.88 -0.36 32.82
C ALA A 66 -4.13 1.07 33.38
N GLY A 67 -5.39 1.53 33.48
CA GLY A 67 -5.69 2.89 33.92
C GLY A 67 -5.23 3.98 32.95
N CYS A 68 -5.06 3.66 31.66
CA CYS A 68 -4.58 4.59 30.66
C CYS A 68 -5.63 5.67 30.35
N ARG A 69 -5.20 6.94 30.23
CA ARG A 69 -6.06 8.01 29.71
C ARG A 69 -6.13 7.96 28.18
N THR A 70 -7.34 8.07 27.61
CA THR A 70 -7.55 8.12 26.16
C THR A 70 -8.08 9.47 25.68
N ARG A 71 -7.69 9.87 24.48
CA ARG A 71 -8.22 11.04 23.74
C ARG A 71 -8.84 10.57 22.42
N LYS A 72 -9.68 11.40 21.80
CA LYS A 72 -10.42 11.07 20.56
C LYS A 72 -9.51 10.57 19.42
N ASP A 73 -8.28 11.05 19.38
CA ASP A 73 -7.27 10.73 18.38
C ASP A 73 -6.10 9.90 18.95
N SER A 74 -6.30 9.27 20.11
CA SER A 74 -5.40 8.24 20.61
C SER A 74 -5.18 7.15 19.56
N VAL A 75 -3.94 6.72 19.43
CA VAL A 75 -3.59 5.50 18.69
C VAL A 75 -3.95 4.34 19.60
N MET A 76 -5.05 3.66 19.27
CA MET A 76 -5.60 2.57 20.05
C MET A 76 -4.89 1.25 19.76
N MET A 77 -4.31 1.13 18.56
CA MET A 77 -3.64 -0.08 18.10
C MET A 77 -2.55 0.29 17.09
N VAL A 78 -1.47 -0.47 17.07
CA VAL A 78 -0.51 -0.47 15.99
C VAL A 78 -0.64 -1.80 15.26
N GLU A 79 -0.87 -1.73 13.95
CA GLU A 79 -0.82 -2.87 13.07
C GLU A 79 0.54 -2.92 12.40
N THR A 80 1.18 -4.08 12.44
CA THR A 80 2.51 -4.30 11.92
C THR A 80 2.42 -5.30 10.77
N LEU A 81 2.72 -4.83 9.56
CA LEU A 81 2.88 -5.68 8.39
C LEU A 81 4.30 -6.24 8.39
N ILE A 82 4.41 -7.56 8.36
CA ILE A 82 5.67 -8.30 8.37
C ILE A 82 5.69 -9.22 7.15
N THR A 83 6.71 -9.09 6.32
CA THR A 83 6.96 -9.99 5.18
C THR A 83 8.40 -9.83 4.70
N ALA A 84 8.74 -10.43 3.57
CA ALA A 84 9.98 -10.20 2.85
C ALA A 84 9.68 -9.98 1.36
N SER A 85 10.71 -9.74 0.56
CA SER A 85 10.53 -9.65 -0.90
C SER A 85 9.79 -10.90 -1.44
N PRO A 86 8.82 -10.74 -2.36
CA PRO A 86 7.97 -11.84 -2.81
C PRO A 86 8.72 -13.08 -3.30
N GLU A 87 9.83 -12.87 -3.99
CA GLU A 87 10.64 -13.91 -4.62
C GLU A 87 11.33 -14.78 -3.54
N PHE A 88 11.67 -14.16 -2.40
CA PHE A 88 12.22 -14.87 -1.25
C PHE A 88 11.12 -15.53 -0.43
N MET A 89 10.07 -14.80 -0.04
CA MET A 89 9.04 -15.34 0.83
C MET A 89 8.30 -16.53 0.19
N ASN A 90 8.01 -16.45 -1.12
CA ASN A 90 7.36 -17.54 -1.85
C ASN A 90 8.28 -18.73 -2.15
N SER A 91 9.61 -18.56 -2.08
CA SER A 91 10.54 -19.69 -2.27
C SER A 91 10.81 -20.48 -0.99
N LEU A 92 10.48 -19.92 0.18
CA LEU A 92 10.59 -20.65 1.45
C LEU A 92 9.53 -21.77 1.54
N PRO A 93 9.90 -22.98 2.01
CA PRO A 93 8.91 -24.00 2.32
C PRO A 93 8.02 -23.56 3.50
N PRO A 94 6.78 -24.09 3.64
CA PRO A 94 5.84 -23.64 4.66
C PRO A 94 6.38 -23.66 6.11
N LYS A 95 7.23 -24.64 6.45
CA LYS A 95 7.89 -24.70 7.76
C LYS A 95 8.85 -23.53 8.00
N GLU A 96 9.60 -23.12 6.98
CA GLU A 96 10.51 -21.98 7.07
C GLU A 96 9.75 -20.64 7.05
N GLN A 97 8.65 -20.54 6.30
CA GLN A 97 7.76 -19.38 6.38
C GLN A 97 7.21 -19.22 7.80
N LYS A 98 6.73 -20.30 8.42
CA LYS A 98 6.27 -20.27 9.81
C LYS A 98 7.38 -19.86 10.77
N ALA A 99 8.59 -20.41 10.62
CA ALA A 99 9.74 -20.03 11.43
C ALA A 99 10.10 -18.54 11.26
N TYR A 100 10.00 -18.00 10.04
CA TYR A 100 10.18 -16.57 9.76
C TYR A 100 9.19 -15.71 10.55
N PHE A 101 7.90 -16.03 10.45
CA PHE A 101 6.89 -15.25 11.15
C PHE A 101 6.96 -15.41 12.67
N THR A 102 7.33 -16.58 13.18
CA THR A 102 7.57 -16.79 14.63
C THR A 102 8.73 -15.93 15.12
N MET A 103 9.89 -15.95 14.44
CA MET A 103 11.03 -15.10 14.83
C MET A 103 10.68 -13.61 14.77
N ALA A 104 9.88 -13.20 13.80
CA ALA A 104 9.41 -11.83 13.71
C ALA A 104 8.41 -11.46 14.82
N LEU A 105 7.53 -12.38 15.22
CA LEU A 105 6.64 -12.22 16.37
C LEU A 105 7.46 -12.04 17.66
N ASP A 106 8.47 -12.88 17.88
CA ASP A 106 9.34 -12.81 19.05
C ASP A 106 10.06 -11.45 19.11
N PHE A 107 10.64 -11.01 18.00
CA PHE A 107 11.30 -9.71 17.88
C PHE A 107 10.42 -8.54 18.29
N ILE A 108 9.14 -8.55 17.88
CA ILE A 108 8.19 -7.49 18.23
C ILE A 108 7.78 -7.64 19.69
N SER A 109 7.46 -8.85 20.14
CA SER A 109 6.98 -9.14 21.50
C SER A 109 8.00 -8.76 22.57
N GLU A 110 9.30 -9.01 22.33
CA GLU A 110 10.41 -8.58 23.19
C GLU A 110 10.43 -7.06 23.45
N ARG A 111 9.99 -6.26 22.46
CA ARG A 111 10.10 -4.80 22.48
C ARG A 111 8.82 -4.09 22.90
N VAL A 112 7.67 -4.66 22.55
CA VAL A 112 6.36 -4.07 22.87
C VAL A 112 5.70 -4.73 24.08
N GLY A 113 6.20 -5.89 24.51
CA GLY A 113 5.63 -6.73 25.56
C GLY A 113 4.57 -7.69 25.03
N GLU A 114 4.70 -8.98 25.34
CA GLU A 114 3.76 -10.03 24.92
C GLU A 114 2.31 -9.72 25.31
N LYS A 115 2.10 -9.21 26.53
CA LYS A 115 0.78 -8.81 27.03
C LYS A 115 0.09 -7.73 26.19
N ASN A 116 0.84 -7.00 25.37
CA ASN A 116 0.30 -5.95 24.51
C ASN A 116 -0.16 -6.48 23.15
N ILE A 117 0.20 -7.71 22.78
CA ILE A 117 -0.17 -8.33 21.49
C ILE A 117 -1.64 -8.77 21.53
N LEU A 118 -2.43 -8.35 20.53
CA LEU A 118 -3.84 -8.72 20.38
C LEU A 118 -4.03 -9.93 19.46
N SER A 119 -3.30 -9.96 18.35
CA SER A 119 -3.41 -10.98 17.32
C SER A 119 -2.16 -10.93 16.43
N ALA A 120 -1.76 -12.08 15.92
CA ALA A 120 -0.72 -12.21 14.91
C ALA A 120 -1.19 -13.25 13.90
N VAL A 121 -1.79 -12.78 12.80
CA VAL A 121 -2.34 -13.64 11.74
C VAL A 121 -1.42 -13.60 10.53
N VAL A 122 -1.13 -14.77 9.97
CA VAL A 122 -0.40 -14.94 8.71
C VAL A 122 -1.41 -15.18 7.60
N HIS A 123 -1.43 -14.28 6.62
CA HIS A 123 -2.21 -14.41 5.40
C HIS A 123 -1.40 -15.16 4.35
N MET A 124 -1.94 -16.29 3.92
CA MET A 124 -1.45 -17.15 2.85
C MET A 124 -2.29 -17.02 1.58
N ASP A 125 -3.38 -16.25 1.63
CA ASP A 125 -4.40 -16.10 0.59
C ASP A 125 -4.21 -14.88 -0.31
N GLU A 126 -3.05 -14.21 -0.23
CA GLU A 126 -2.69 -13.09 -1.09
C GLU A 126 -1.43 -13.42 -1.90
N ARG A 127 -0.93 -12.45 -2.68
CA ARG A 127 0.21 -12.64 -3.60
C ARG A 127 1.53 -13.06 -2.92
N THR A 128 1.74 -12.61 -1.68
CA THR A 128 2.93 -12.93 -0.90
C THR A 128 2.51 -13.22 0.53
N PRO A 129 2.95 -14.33 1.15
CA PRO A 129 2.74 -14.59 2.56
C PRO A 129 3.19 -13.40 3.41
N HIS A 130 2.32 -12.95 4.31
CA HIS A 130 2.62 -11.84 5.19
C HIS A 130 1.84 -11.94 6.49
N MET A 131 2.41 -11.41 7.56
CA MET A 131 1.80 -11.38 8.87
C MET A 131 1.28 -9.98 9.20
N HIS A 132 0.05 -9.93 9.70
CA HIS A 132 -0.50 -8.77 10.40
C HIS A 132 -0.40 -9.04 11.91
N LEU A 133 0.50 -8.33 12.57
CA LEU A 133 0.63 -8.36 14.03
C LEU A 133 0.05 -7.07 14.61
N CYS A 134 -0.98 -7.21 15.43
CA CYS A 134 -1.69 -6.11 16.07
C CYS A 134 -1.35 -6.04 17.55
N PHE A 135 -0.97 -4.86 18.06
CA PHE A 135 -0.71 -4.65 19.47
C PHE A 135 -1.25 -3.32 19.99
N VAL A 136 -1.54 -3.26 21.29
CA VAL A 136 -1.97 -2.04 21.99
C VAL A 136 -0.72 -1.32 22.50
N PRO A 137 -0.50 -0.04 22.17
CA PRO A 137 0.73 0.64 22.53
C PRO A 137 0.72 1.16 23.98
N ILE A 138 0.54 0.26 24.95
CA ILE A 138 0.60 0.56 26.39
C ILE A 138 2.06 0.51 26.83
N THR A 139 2.55 1.61 27.37
CA THR A 139 3.93 1.73 27.84
C THR A 139 4.11 1.14 29.25
N PRO A 140 5.34 0.87 29.71
CA PRO A 140 5.60 0.38 31.06
C PRO A 140 5.07 1.29 32.18
N ASP A 141 4.96 2.60 31.93
CA ASP A 141 4.36 3.59 32.83
C ASP A 141 2.83 3.73 32.65
N ASN A 142 2.17 2.70 32.09
CA ASN A 142 0.73 2.61 31.92
C ASN A 142 0.10 3.78 31.14
N LYS A 143 0.78 4.25 30.09
CA LYS A 143 0.26 5.25 29.15
C LYS A 143 -0.01 4.61 27.79
N LEU A 144 -1.08 5.05 27.14
CA LEU A 144 -1.37 4.68 25.76
C LEU A 144 -0.60 5.59 24.80
N SER A 145 0.60 5.18 24.37
CA SER A 145 1.49 6.00 23.54
C SER A 145 2.28 5.21 22.50
N ALA A 146 1.76 5.15 21.27
CA ALA A 146 2.52 4.64 20.13
C ALA A 146 3.77 5.47 19.80
N LYS A 147 3.80 6.75 20.20
CA LYS A 147 4.99 7.61 20.01
C LYS A 147 6.13 7.15 20.92
N THR A 148 5.84 6.74 22.15
CA THR A 148 6.86 6.26 23.09
C THR A 148 7.48 4.94 22.61
N ILE A 149 6.66 4.02 22.10
CA ILE A 149 7.11 2.71 21.63
C ILE A 149 7.83 2.79 20.27
N LEU A 150 7.25 3.49 19.29
CA LEU A 150 7.80 3.54 17.93
C LEU A 150 8.80 4.68 17.71
N GLY A 151 8.79 5.70 18.58
CA GLY A 151 9.65 6.86 18.49
C GLY A 151 9.35 7.77 17.29
N ASN A 152 10.42 8.33 16.74
CA ASN A 152 10.41 9.25 15.59
C ASN A 152 10.98 8.57 14.34
N GLN A 153 11.29 9.34 13.29
CA GLN A 153 11.85 8.79 12.05
C GLN A 153 13.19 8.05 12.27
N LYS A 154 14.04 8.54 13.18
CA LYS A 154 15.31 7.89 13.54
C LYS A 154 15.05 6.55 14.22
N SER A 155 14.17 6.52 15.22
CA SER A 155 13.79 5.28 15.89
C SER A 155 13.17 4.27 14.93
N LEU A 156 12.33 4.70 13.99
CA LEU A 156 11.80 3.82 12.95
C LEU A 156 12.89 3.26 12.04
N SER A 157 13.95 4.02 11.77
CA SER A 157 15.13 3.50 11.05
C SER A 157 15.87 2.45 11.90
N GLU A 158 16.07 2.71 13.20
CA GLU A 158 16.69 1.76 14.13
C GLU A 158 15.88 0.46 14.24
N TRP A 159 14.55 0.55 14.26
CA TRP A 159 13.65 -0.61 14.19
C TRP A 159 13.91 -1.48 12.95
N GLN A 160 14.10 -0.86 11.78
CA GLN A 160 14.41 -1.59 10.55
C GLN A 160 15.82 -2.20 10.60
N THR A 161 16.80 -1.53 11.23
CA THR A 161 18.15 -2.07 11.42
C THR A 161 18.11 -3.31 12.28
N ALA A 162 17.56 -3.20 13.47
CA ALA A 162 17.49 -4.30 14.42
C ALA A 162 16.64 -5.45 13.89
N TYR A 163 15.57 -5.16 13.14
CA TYR A 163 14.76 -6.20 12.51
C TYR A 163 15.56 -6.96 11.44
N HIS A 164 16.26 -6.24 10.56
CA HIS A 164 17.13 -6.86 9.57
C HIS A 164 18.22 -7.72 10.23
N GLU A 165 18.92 -7.20 11.23
CA GLU A 165 19.94 -7.96 11.98
C GLU A 165 19.37 -9.25 12.58
N ARG A 166 18.19 -9.17 13.22
CA ARG A 166 17.51 -10.35 13.77
C ARG A 166 17.19 -11.37 12.68
N MET A 167 16.55 -10.96 11.60
CA MET A 167 16.11 -11.90 10.56
C MET A 167 17.29 -12.46 9.75
N SER A 168 18.29 -11.63 9.44
CA SER A 168 19.48 -12.04 8.67
C SER A 168 20.39 -12.99 9.42
N SER A 169 20.30 -13.07 10.76
CA SER A 169 21.00 -14.10 11.55
C SER A 169 20.66 -15.53 11.13
N ARG A 170 19.46 -15.75 10.58
CA ARG A 170 19.01 -17.04 10.03
C ARG A 170 18.88 -17.02 8.50
N TRP A 171 18.41 -15.92 7.92
CA TRP A 171 18.25 -15.75 6.48
C TRP A 171 19.22 -14.69 5.96
N ASN A 172 20.50 -15.06 5.86
CA ASN A 172 21.62 -14.17 5.52
C ASN A 172 21.53 -13.50 4.15
N GLN A 173 20.69 -14.01 3.25
CA GLN A 173 20.41 -13.40 1.95
C GLN A 173 19.55 -12.13 2.06
N LEU A 174 18.90 -11.89 3.21
CA LEU A 174 18.07 -10.71 3.42
C LEU A 174 18.93 -9.48 3.62
N GLU A 175 18.58 -8.44 2.87
CA GLU A 175 19.19 -7.15 2.98
C GLU A 175 18.34 -6.16 3.76
N ARG A 176 19.02 -5.11 4.21
CA ARG A 176 18.41 -3.95 4.80
C ARG A 176 17.88 -3.01 3.71
N GLY A 177 16.60 -2.67 3.80
CA GLY A 177 16.03 -1.61 2.96
C GLY A 177 16.68 -0.25 3.20
N GLN A 178 16.91 0.51 2.14
CA GLN A 178 17.52 1.85 2.21
C GLN A 178 16.66 2.81 3.05
N SER A 179 17.31 3.69 3.82
CA SER A 179 16.60 4.61 4.70
C SER A 179 15.83 5.67 3.92
N SER A 180 14.66 6.07 4.43
CA SER A 180 13.93 7.23 3.90
C SER A 180 14.72 8.54 4.08
N MET A 181 15.64 8.59 5.04
CA MET A 181 16.51 9.76 5.26
C MET A 181 17.53 9.93 4.12
N GLU A 182 18.00 8.81 3.57
CA GLU A 182 18.94 8.77 2.45
C GLU A 182 18.19 8.94 1.13
N THR A 183 17.17 8.11 0.91
CA THR A 183 16.47 8.02 -0.37
C THR A 183 15.49 9.17 -0.62
N LYS A 184 15.03 9.83 0.45
CA LYS A 184 13.99 10.88 0.42
C LYS A 184 12.69 10.47 -0.31
N ARG A 185 12.49 9.16 -0.51
CA ARG A 185 11.31 8.61 -1.21
C ARG A 185 10.04 8.94 -0.43
N LYS A 186 9.04 9.43 -1.16
CA LYS A 186 7.69 9.60 -0.60
C LYS A 186 6.92 8.29 -0.69
N HIS A 187 6.17 7.99 0.36
CA HIS A 187 5.28 6.84 0.35
C HIS A 187 4.13 7.08 -0.63
N VAL A 188 4.07 6.21 -1.64
CA VAL A 188 2.91 6.11 -2.54
C VAL A 188 2.07 4.92 -2.08
N PRO A 189 0.77 5.11 -1.81
CA PRO A 189 -0.06 4.05 -1.26
C PRO A 189 -0.36 2.97 -2.29
N THR A 190 -0.43 1.71 -1.86
CA THR A 190 -0.62 0.54 -2.74
C THR A 190 -1.86 0.64 -3.64
N TRP A 191 -2.95 1.22 -3.12
CA TRP A 191 -4.19 1.38 -3.89
C TRP A 191 -4.00 2.26 -5.14
N LEU A 192 -3.03 3.18 -5.13
CA LEU A 192 -2.76 4.04 -6.28
C LEU A 192 -2.13 3.24 -7.42
N TYR A 193 -1.22 2.29 -7.11
CA TYR A 193 -0.68 1.36 -8.11
C TYR A 193 -1.74 0.45 -8.71
N LYS A 194 -2.63 -0.10 -7.85
CA LYS A 194 -3.76 -0.91 -8.32
C LYS A 194 -4.73 -0.10 -9.17
N LEU A 195 -4.98 1.15 -8.78
CA LEU A 195 -5.83 2.07 -9.54
C LEU A 195 -5.23 2.37 -10.90
N GLY A 196 -3.94 2.72 -10.97
CA GLY A 196 -3.25 3.00 -12.23
C GLY A 196 -3.35 1.84 -13.21
N GLY A 197 -3.01 0.62 -12.77
CA GLY A 197 -3.12 -0.56 -13.64
C GLY A 197 -4.55 -0.90 -14.08
N ARG A 198 -5.57 -0.62 -13.25
CA ARG A 198 -6.98 -0.74 -13.65
C ARG A 198 -7.34 0.31 -14.70
N LEU A 199 -6.92 1.55 -14.49
CA LEU A 199 -7.21 2.66 -15.41
C LEU A 199 -6.50 2.48 -16.76
N ASP A 200 -5.30 1.88 -16.79
CA ASP A 200 -4.60 1.51 -18.03
C ASP A 200 -5.41 0.51 -18.85
N LYS A 201 -5.95 -0.55 -18.21
CA LYS A 201 -6.83 -1.52 -18.89
C LYS A 201 -8.10 -0.85 -19.41
N GLN A 202 -8.74 -0.01 -18.60
CA GLN A 202 -9.94 0.73 -19.01
C GLN A 202 -9.63 1.71 -20.15
N TYR A 203 -8.43 2.31 -20.16
CA TYR A 203 -7.97 3.15 -21.25
C TYR A 203 -7.89 2.34 -22.57
N GLU A 204 -7.30 1.14 -22.55
CA GLU A 204 -7.24 0.26 -23.72
C GLU A 204 -8.65 -0.11 -24.22
N GLU A 205 -9.56 -0.44 -23.31
CA GLU A 205 -10.96 -0.73 -23.63
C GLU A 205 -11.67 0.48 -24.27
N ILE A 206 -11.47 1.69 -23.74
CA ILE A 206 -12.05 2.92 -24.30
C ILE A 206 -11.45 3.21 -25.68
N VAL A 207 -10.13 3.13 -25.84
CA VAL A 207 -9.47 3.38 -27.13
C VAL A 207 -9.93 2.37 -28.18
N SER A 208 -10.05 1.09 -27.81
CA SER A 208 -10.60 0.04 -28.67
C SER A 208 -12.04 0.38 -29.04
N ALA A 209 -12.91 0.68 -28.06
CA ALA A 209 -14.31 1.03 -28.31
C ALA A 209 -14.48 2.25 -29.22
N LEU A 210 -13.62 3.26 -29.09
CA LEU A 210 -13.61 4.45 -29.94
C LEU A 210 -13.12 4.16 -31.37
N SER A 211 -12.07 3.34 -31.50
CA SER A 211 -11.51 2.95 -32.81
C SER A 211 -12.46 2.07 -33.62
N ASP A 212 -13.33 1.36 -32.91
CA ASP A 212 -14.32 0.45 -33.45
C ASP A 212 -15.57 1.13 -34.06
N ILE A 213 -15.68 2.45 -33.88
CA ILE A 213 -16.80 3.27 -34.38
C ILE A 213 -16.64 3.47 -35.88
N ASN A 214 -17.66 3.07 -36.65
CA ASN A 214 -17.76 3.34 -38.08
C ASN A 214 -19.16 3.88 -38.42
N ALA A 215 -19.33 4.35 -39.67
CA ALA A 215 -20.58 4.96 -40.13
C ALA A 215 -21.82 4.04 -39.98
N PHE A 216 -21.62 2.73 -39.91
CA PHE A 216 -22.70 1.73 -39.86
C PHE A 216 -23.09 1.32 -38.44
N ASN A 217 -22.27 1.61 -37.41
CA ASN A 217 -22.49 1.16 -36.03
C ASN A 217 -22.44 2.30 -34.99
N ALA A 218 -22.37 3.55 -35.45
CA ALA A 218 -22.04 4.72 -34.66
C ALA A 218 -22.91 4.93 -33.41
N GLY A 219 -24.23 4.68 -33.49
CA GLY A 219 -25.14 4.88 -32.35
C GLY A 219 -24.77 4.01 -31.14
N LYS A 220 -24.96 2.70 -31.25
CA LYS A 220 -24.73 1.75 -30.15
C LYS A 220 -23.28 1.75 -29.63
N LYS A 221 -22.29 1.91 -30.53
CA LYS A 221 -20.87 1.94 -30.12
C LYS A 221 -20.48 3.24 -29.43
N ARG A 222 -21.06 4.37 -29.84
CA ARG A 222 -20.88 5.65 -29.14
C ARG A 222 -21.46 5.60 -27.73
N ASP A 223 -22.65 5.05 -27.57
CA ASP A 223 -23.28 4.91 -26.25
C ASP A 223 -22.42 4.06 -25.31
N LYS A 224 -21.91 2.93 -25.81
CA LYS A 224 -20.98 2.08 -25.06
C LYS A 224 -19.69 2.82 -24.67
N ALA A 225 -19.10 3.59 -25.58
CA ALA A 225 -17.90 4.38 -25.28
C ALA A 225 -18.19 5.46 -24.22
N LEU A 226 -19.35 6.13 -24.30
CA LEU A 226 -19.78 7.11 -23.31
C LEU A 226 -19.99 6.48 -21.92
N GLU A 227 -20.59 5.29 -21.83
CA GLU A 227 -20.75 4.57 -20.57
C GLU A 227 -19.39 4.21 -19.94
N LEU A 228 -18.44 3.72 -20.75
CA LEU A 228 -17.09 3.41 -20.27
C LEU A 228 -16.37 4.66 -19.75
N ILE A 229 -16.44 5.77 -20.49
CA ILE A 229 -15.84 7.05 -20.09
C ILE A 229 -16.51 7.58 -18.81
N ALA A 230 -17.84 7.50 -18.70
CA ALA A 230 -18.60 7.96 -17.54
C ALA A 230 -18.20 7.20 -16.26
N ALA A 231 -17.99 5.89 -16.36
CA ALA A 231 -17.53 5.05 -15.25
C ALA A 231 -16.05 5.29 -14.89
N TRP A 232 -15.23 5.64 -15.89
CA TRP A 232 -13.77 5.84 -15.76
C TRP A 232 -13.40 7.22 -15.18
N LEU A 233 -14.12 8.27 -15.58
CA LEU A 233 -13.79 9.67 -15.29
C LEU A 233 -13.57 9.98 -13.79
N PRO A 234 -14.44 9.56 -12.86
CA PRO A 234 -14.26 9.88 -11.43
C PRO A 234 -12.96 9.28 -10.85
N ASP A 235 -12.59 8.09 -11.30
CA ASP A 235 -11.38 7.41 -10.85
C ASP A 235 -10.12 8.06 -11.44
N VAL A 236 -10.17 8.56 -12.68
CA VAL A 236 -9.09 9.36 -13.30
C VAL A 236 -8.87 10.68 -12.57
N GLU A 237 -9.94 11.42 -12.26
CA GLU A 237 -9.82 12.69 -11.52
C GLU A 237 -9.18 12.46 -10.15
N LYS A 238 -9.62 11.42 -9.44
CA LYS A 238 -9.04 11.02 -8.16
C LYS A 238 -7.58 10.61 -8.29
N PHE A 239 -7.24 9.83 -9.32
CA PHE A 239 -5.87 9.38 -9.60
C PHE A 239 -4.94 10.57 -9.90
N SER A 240 -5.34 11.43 -10.83
CA SER A 240 -4.56 12.62 -11.24
C SER A 240 -4.32 13.57 -10.07
N LYS A 241 -5.33 13.78 -9.21
CA LYS A 241 -5.18 14.58 -7.99
C LYS A 241 -4.17 13.98 -7.00
N GLU A 242 -4.01 12.66 -6.95
CA GLU A 242 -3.02 12.04 -6.06
C GLU A 242 -1.62 12.08 -6.67
N ILE A 243 -1.49 11.87 -7.98
CA ILE A 243 -0.21 11.99 -8.70
C ILE A 243 0.30 13.42 -8.67
N SER A 244 -0.56 14.42 -8.78
CA SER A 244 -0.15 15.83 -8.76
C SER A 244 0.50 16.26 -7.44
N LYS A 245 0.14 15.64 -6.32
CA LYS A 245 0.81 15.84 -5.02
C LYS A 245 2.26 15.35 -5.02
N GLN A 246 2.59 14.42 -5.92
CA GLN A 246 3.94 13.89 -6.09
C GLN A 246 4.73 14.64 -7.17
N SER A 247 4.13 15.58 -7.91
CA SER A 247 4.78 16.26 -9.04
C SER A 247 6.12 16.89 -8.70
N ALA A 248 6.25 17.60 -7.58
CA ALA A 248 7.52 18.19 -7.18
C ALA A 248 8.62 17.14 -6.93
N TYR A 249 8.24 16.00 -6.33
CA TYR A 249 9.17 14.90 -6.11
C TYR A 249 9.56 14.22 -7.43
N ILE A 250 8.58 13.96 -8.29
CA ILE A 250 8.79 13.41 -9.63
C ILE A 250 9.69 14.33 -10.46
N ASN A 251 9.48 15.65 -10.43
CA ASN A 251 10.32 16.62 -11.12
C ASN A 251 11.74 16.60 -10.57
N SER A 252 11.92 16.56 -9.25
CA SER A 252 13.26 16.42 -8.66
C SER A 252 13.97 15.13 -9.09
N LEU A 253 13.23 14.02 -9.24
CA LEU A 253 13.79 12.78 -9.77
C LEU A 253 14.17 12.92 -11.25
N LYS A 254 13.35 13.61 -12.06
CA LYS A 254 13.65 13.89 -13.46
C LYS A 254 14.87 14.81 -13.60
N GLU A 255 15.02 15.84 -12.77
CA GLU A 255 16.20 16.70 -12.72
C GLU A 255 17.45 15.91 -12.35
N GLN A 256 17.35 14.99 -11.39
CA GLN A 256 18.44 14.07 -11.04
C GLN A 256 18.81 13.11 -12.18
N ILE A 257 17.83 12.72 -13.01
CA ILE A 257 18.02 11.86 -14.18
C ILE A 257 18.45 12.69 -15.41
N GLY A 258 18.19 13.99 -15.44
CA GLY A 258 18.28 14.77 -16.67
C GLY A 258 18.10 16.27 -16.51
N GLN A 259 19.20 16.98 -16.29
CA GLN A 259 19.68 17.84 -17.38
C GLN A 259 20.63 17.00 -18.24
N GLU A 260 20.11 16.27 -19.24
CA GLU A 260 20.93 15.69 -20.33
C GLU A 260 20.03 15.13 -21.44
N SER A 261 19.47 16.03 -22.25
CA SER A 261 19.10 15.72 -23.63
C SER A 261 20.05 16.37 -24.63
N ASP A 262 21.19 16.92 -24.18
CA ASP A 262 22.23 17.41 -25.08
C ASP A 262 23.23 16.29 -25.40
N TYR A 263 23.31 16.03 -26.69
CA TYR A 263 23.55 14.74 -27.31
C TYR A 263 25.04 14.42 -27.53
N ALA A 264 25.96 15.00 -26.76
CA ALA A 264 27.39 14.90 -27.08
C ALA A 264 28.29 15.04 -25.85
N GLY A 265 28.36 14.00 -25.03
CA GLY A 265 29.25 14.02 -23.88
C GLY A 265 29.28 12.71 -23.13
N ARG A 266 29.62 11.61 -23.81
CA ARG A 266 29.94 10.34 -23.15
C ARG A 266 31.20 10.54 -22.31
N MET A 267 31.00 10.98 -21.07
CA MET A 267 31.94 10.81 -19.98
C MET A 267 31.16 10.35 -18.73
N ARG A 268 31.26 9.03 -18.50
CA ARG A 268 31.31 8.29 -17.21
C ARG A 268 30.22 7.24 -17.03
N ASP A 269 30.62 5.97 -17.18
CA ASP A 269 29.84 4.78 -16.83
C ASP A 269 29.17 4.91 -15.44
N GLU A 270 29.85 5.54 -14.49
CA GLU A 270 29.33 5.78 -13.13
C GLU A 270 28.10 6.70 -13.09
N LYS A 271 28.03 7.74 -13.93
CA LYS A 271 26.88 8.66 -13.96
C LYS A 271 25.68 7.96 -14.58
N TYR A 272 25.90 7.23 -15.67
CA TYR A 272 24.87 6.40 -16.30
C TYR A 272 24.37 5.29 -15.35
N GLU A 273 25.25 4.65 -14.59
CA GLU A 273 24.87 3.69 -13.56
C GLU A 273 24.02 4.32 -12.45
N GLN A 274 24.36 5.55 -12.03
CA GLN A 274 23.58 6.29 -11.04
C GLN A 274 22.18 6.64 -11.57
N GLU A 275 22.08 7.14 -12.81
CA GLU A 275 20.81 7.39 -13.47
C GLU A 275 19.97 6.12 -13.57
N LEU A 276 20.57 5.00 -14.01
CA LEU A 276 19.89 3.71 -14.10
C LEU A 276 19.42 3.22 -12.73
N LYS A 277 20.20 3.45 -11.66
CA LYS A 277 19.80 3.15 -10.28
C LYS A 277 18.60 4.00 -9.85
N VAL A 278 18.60 5.30 -10.14
CA VAL A 278 17.47 6.21 -9.83
C VAL A 278 16.23 5.81 -10.63
N GLN A 279 16.37 5.49 -11.93
CA GLN A 279 15.29 5.00 -12.78
C GLN A 279 14.71 3.68 -12.27
N LYS A 280 15.54 2.65 -12.04
CA LYS A 280 15.09 1.34 -11.54
C LYS A 280 14.38 1.48 -10.19
N ALA A 281 14.95 2.27 -9.29
CA ALA A 281 14.42 2.36 -7.94
C ALA A 281 13.15 3.23 -7.83
N ASN A 282 12.88 4.06 -8.85
CA ASN A 282 11.66 4.88 -8.94
C ASN A 282 10.78 4.50 -10.13
N GLN A 283 11.02 3.36 -10.79
CA GLN A 283 10.32 2.93 -11.99
C GLN A 283 8.80 3.01 -11.82
N LYS A 284 8.30 2.51 -10.69
CA LYS A 284 6.87 2.51 -10.35
C LYS A 284 6.25 3.91 -10.27
N ILE A 285 6.98 4.93 -9.82
CA ILE A 285 6.43 6.30 -9.79
C ILE A 285 6.40 6.92 -11.19
N PHE A 286 7.37 6.59 -12.04
CA PHE A 286 7.38 7.00 -13.44
C PHE A 286 6.30 6.31 -14.26
N GLU A 287 6.03 5.02 -14.00
CA GLU A 287 4.89 4.31 -14.58
C GLU A 287 3.58 5.02 -14.25
N LEU A 288 3.33 5.35 -12.97
CA LEU A 288 2.14 6.09 -12.57
C LEU A 288 2.02 7.47 -13.23
N GLN A 289 3.14 8.17 -13.38
CA GLN A 289 3.14 9.45 -14.09
C GLN A 289 2.77 9.26 -15.56
N ARG A 290 3.34 8.28 -16.24
CA ARG A 290 3.03 7.96 -17.65
C ARG A 290 1.56 7.62 -17.82
N THR A 291 1.02 6.76 -16.96
CA THR A 291 -0.40 6.42 -16.86
C THR A 291 -1.24 7.69 -16.72
N ASN A 292 -0.86 8.63 -15.83
CA ASN A 292 -1.57 9.90 -15.68
C ASN A 292 -1.51 10.79 -16.94
N GLU A 293 -0.34 10.87 -17.59
CA GLU A 293 -0.17 11.63 -18.84
C GLU A 293 -1.00 11.04 -19.98
N GLN A 294 -1.10 9.71 -20.09
CA GLN A 294 -1.96 9.03 -21.07
C GLN A 294 -3.44 9.34 -20.85
N MET A 295 -3.90 9.34 -19.60
CA MET A 295 -5.27 9.74 -19.26
C MET A 295 -5.54 11.19 -19.65
N GLY A 296 -4.62 12.09 -19.32
CA GLY A 296 -4.71 13.50 -19.68
C GLY A 296 -4.84 13.72 -21.18
N ARG A 297 -4.08 12.97 -21.99
CA ARG A 297 -4.16 13.01 -23.46
C ARG A 297 -5.49 12.50 -24.01
N LEU A 298 -6.12 11.52 -23.36
CA LEU A 298 -7.45 11.06 -23.77
C LEU A 298 -8.50 12.11 -23.41
N LEU A 299 -8.45 12.66 -22.20
CA LEU A 299 -9.37 13.72 -21.77
C LEU A 299 -9.28 14.94 -22.66
N SER A 300 -8.08 15.35 -23.09
CA SER A 300 -7.92 16.50 -23.99
C SER A 300 -8.48 16.28 -25.40
N LYS A 301 -8.79 15.03 -25.78
CA LYS A 301 -9.42 14.69 -27.06
C LYS A 301 -10.95 14.59 -26.97
N ILE A 302 -11.51 14.59 -25.76
CA ILE A 302 -12.96 14.54 -25.56
C ILE A 302 -13.48 15.99 -25.55
N PRO A 303 -14.53 16.32 -26.32
CA PRO A 303 -15.11 17.67 -26.29
C PRO A 303 -15.51 18.09 -24.87
N PRO A 304 -15.19 19.33 -24.45
CA PRO A 304 -15.49 19.82 -23.09
C PRO A 304 -16.96 19.69 -22.72
N GLU A 305 -17.87 19.89 -23.66
CA GLU A 305 -19.32 19.82 -23.46
C GLU A 305 -19.76 18.40 -23.05
N VAL A 306 -19.14 17.38 -23.65
CA VAL A 306 -19.39 15.97 -23.33
C VAL A 306 -18.88 15.64 -21.92
N LEU A 307 -17.70 16.14 -21.55
CA LEU A 307 -17.16 15.94 -20.19
C LEU A 307 -18.05 16.62 -19.14
N GLU A 308 -18.52 17.84 -19.40
CA GLU A 308 -19.43 18.54 -18.49
C GLU A 308 -20.75 17.80 -18.30
N GLU A 309 -21.33 17.25 -19.38
CA GLU A 309 -22.56 16.49 -19.32
C GLU A 309 -22.40 15.20 -18.49
N LEU A 310 -21.31 14.46 -18.72
CA LEU A 310 -20.99 13.27 -17.94
C LEU A 310 -20.79 13.60 -16.44
N GLN A 311 -20.11 14.70 -16.13
CA GLN A 311 -19.93 15.15 -14.75
C GLN A 311 -21.24 15.59 -14.08
N LYS A 312 -22.13 16.29 -14.80
CA LYS A 312 -23.46 16.68 -14.29
C LYS A 312 -24.31 15.45 -13.99
N ASN A 313 -24.34 14.48 -14.89
CA ASN A 313 -25.08 13.22 -14.74
C ASN A 313 -24.54 12.34 -13.59
N HIS A 314 -23.23 12.39 -13.32
CA HIS A 314 -22.65 11.71 -12.17
C HIS A 314 -23.03 12.40 -10.84
N LYS A 315 -23.00 13.73 -10.79
CA LYS A 315 -23.35 14.51 -9.59
C LYS A 315 -24.83 14.41 -9.22
N SER A 316 -25.74 14.29 -10.18
CA SER A 316 -27.16 14.05 -9.91
C SER A 316 -27.38 12.66 -9.31
N ARG A 317 -26.83 11.61 -9.93
CA ARG A 317 -26.91 10.22 -9.43
C ARG A 317 -26.27 10.02 -8.06
N ALA A 318 -25.23 10.79 -7.72
CA ALA A 318 -24.57 10.70 -6.41
C ALA A 318 -25.35 11.41 -5.28
N LYS A 319 -26.27 12.33 -5.60
CA LYS A 319 -27.15 12.98 -4.61
C LYS A 319 -28.41 12.18 -4.27
N GLU A 320 -28.77 11.21 -5.12
CA GLU A 320 -29.94 10.34 -4.95
C GLU A 320 -29.65 9.06 -4.15
N ARG A 321 -28.39 8.83 -3.75
CA ARG A 321 -27.92 7.65 -2.99
C ARG A 321 -27.45 8.03 -1.59
#